data_AF-A0A9X8DQI8-F1
#
_entry.id   AF-A0A9X8DQI8-F1
#
_cell.length_a   1.000
_cell.length_b   1.000
_cell.length_c   1.000
_cell.angle_alpha   90.00
_cell.angle_beta   90.00
_cell.angle_gamma   90.00
#
_symmetry.space_group_name_H-M   'P 1'
#
loop_
_entity.id
_entity.type
_entity.pdbx_description
1 polymer ?
#
loop_
_entity_poly.entity_id
_entity_poly.type
_entity_poly.pdbx_seq_one_letter_code
_entity_poly.pdbx_strand_id
1 'polypeptide(L)'
;MAAARLRRKKFADATDDIDDVCLYDIEFSGSGPIGIQFETDFYGNHAIVKAVVAGGAASKVIAQQDKPTCIVQAGHMVVAVNGKDVSNESFRAMVDDIDKDVGRTYPEHAYFQVHILSILTTKDE
;
A
#
# COMPACT_ATOMS: atom_id res chain seq x y z
N MET A 1 -7.69 -1.05 18.94
CA MET A 1 -7.19 -2.14 18.07
C MET A 1 -7.08 -1.59 16.67
N ALA A 2 -5.97 -1.83 15.98
CA ALA A 2 -5.79 -1.37 14.61
C ALA A 2 -6.62 -2.20 13.62
N ALA A 3 -7.24 -1.50 12.69
CA ALA A 3 -8.09 -2.01 11.63
C ALA A 3 -7.64 -1.46 10.27
N ALA A 4 -8.02 -2.16 9.21
CA ALA A 4 -7.77 -1.74 7.84
C ALA A 4 -8.99 -2.08 6.99
N ARG A 5 -9.34 -1.21 6.05
CA ARG A 5 -10.49 -1.35 5.16
C ARG A 5 -10.09 -0.96 3.74
N LEU A 6 -10.32 -1.86 2.80
CA LEU A 6 -10.30 -1.52 1.38
C LEU A 6 -11.45 -0.54 1.08
N ARG A 7 -11.11 0.66 0.60
CA ARG A 7 -12.06 1.70 0.19
C ARG A 7 -12.43 1.57 -1.28
N ARG A 8 -11.45 1.33 -2.15
CA ARG A 8 -11.64 1.27 -3.60
C ARG A 8 -10.62 0.35 -4.25
N LYS A 9 -11.05 -0.37 -5.30
CA LYS A 9 -10.19 -1.02 -6.28
C LYS A 9 -10.46 -0.38 -7.64
N LYS A 10 -9.41 0.06 -8.34
CA LYS A 10 -9.47 0.52 -9.72
C LYS A 10 -8.54 -0.34 -10.57
N PHE A 11 -8.99 -0.72 -11.75
CA PHE A 11 -8.15 -1.35 -12.77
C PHE A 11 -7.75 -0.28 -13.78
N ALA A 12 -6.50 -0.28 -14.23
CA ALA A 12 -6.17 0.44 -15.46
C ALA A 12 -6.63 -0.42 -16.64
N ASP A 13 -7.14 0.22 -17.69
CA ASP A 13 -7.41 -0.49 -18.94
C ASP A 13 -6.05 -0.97 -19.46
N ALA A 14 -5.82 -2.28 -19.41
CA ALA A 14 -4.64 -2.91 -19.96
C ALA A 14 -4.60 -2.57 -21.45
N THR A 15 -3.64 -1.74 -21.87
CA THR A 15 -3.51 -1.37 -23.27
C THR A 15 -2.98 -2.52 -24.12
N ASP A 16 -2.47 -3.57 -23.49
CA ASP A 16 -2.04 -4.84 -24.07
C ASP A 16 -2.35 -5.96 -23.07
N ASP A 17 -2.70 -7.16 -23.57
CA ASP A 17 -3.20 -8.35 -22.83
C ASP A 17 -2.20 -8.99 -21.82
N ILE A 18 -1.26 -8.22 -21.26
CA ILE A 18 -0.06 -8.74 -20.59
C ILE A 18 0.05 -8.30 -19.11
N ASP A 19 -0.55 -7.18 -18.70
CA ASP A 19 -0.43 -6.68 -17.33
C ASP A 19 -1.76 -6.14 -16.77
N ASP A 20 -2.28 -6.81 -15.72
CA ASP A 20 -3.39 -6.29 -14.93
C ASP A 20 -2.86 -5.29 -13.90
N VAL A 21 -3.02 -4.00 -14.17
CA VAL A 21 -2.65 -2.95 -13.21
C VAL A 21 -3.81 -2.66 -12.28
N CYS A 22 -3.64 -3.00 -11.00
CA CYS A 22 -4.63 -2.77 -9.94
C CYS A 22 -4.16 -1.66 -8.99
N LEU A 23 -5.02 -0.67 -8.73
CA LEU A 23 -4.82 0.35 -7.71
C LEU A 23 -5.79 0.13 -6.55
N TYR A 24 -5.24 -0.01 -5.34
CA TYR A 24 -5.98 -0.22 -4.11
C TYR A 24 -5.89 0.99 -3.20
N ASP A 25 -7.04 1.53 -2.81
CA ASP A 25 -7.16 2.57 -1.79
C ASP A 25 -7.51 1.90 -0.45
N ILE A 26 -6.59 1.96 0.51
CA ILE A 26 -6.71 1.27 1.79
C ILE A 26 -6.69 2.31 2.91
N GLU A 27 -7.71 2.27 3.76
CA GLU A 27 -7.77 3.08 4.97
C GLU A 27 -7.45 2.24 6.20
N PHE A 28 -6.49 2.70 6.99
CA PHE A 28 -6.09 2.16 8.27
C PHE A 28 -6.65 3.03 9.39
N SER A 29 -7.14 2.42 10.46
CA SER A 29 -7.71 3.13 11.60
C SER A 29 -7.45 2.47 12.94
N GLY A 30 -7.64 3.24 14.01
CA GLY A 30 -7.47 2.80 15.39
C GLY A 30 -6.01 2.77 15.86
N SER A 31 -5.81 2.34 17.11
CA SER A 31 -4.49 2.30 17.74
C SER A 31 -3.74 1.00 17.45
N GLY A 32 -2.57 1.11 16.82
CA GLY A 32 -1.62 0.02 16.57
C GLY A 32 -0.84 0.17 15.26
N PRO A 33 0.19 -0.66 15.03
CA PRO A 33 1.03 -0.55 13.84
C PRO A 33 0.27 -0.95 12.57
N ILE A 34 0.47 -0.20 11.49
CA ILE A 34 -0.01 -0.56 10.14
C ILE A 34 0.60 -1.89 9.70
N GLY A 35 1.90 -2.09 9.97
CA GLY A 35 2.60 -3.34 9.72
C GLY A 35 2.96 -3.58 8.26
N ILE A 36 3.39 -2.55 7.54
CA ILE A 36 3.98 -2.66 6.20
C ILE A 36 5.45 -2.29 6.32
N GLN A 37 6.32 -3.13 5.77
CA GLN A 37 7.73 -2.80 5.58
C GLN A 37 7.93 -2.35 4.14
N PHE A 38 8.66 -1.25 3.97
CA PHE A 38 9.01 -0.72 2.66
C PHE A 38 10.49 -0.94 2.36
N GLU A 39 10.80 -1.05 1.07
CA GLU A 39 12.14 -0.93 0.50
C GLU A 39 12.08 0.00 -0.70
N THR A 40 13.25 0.33 -1.24
CA THR A 40 13.35 1.15 -2.44
C THR A 40 13.64 0.30 -3.66
N ASP A 41 13.22 0.76 -4.83
CA ASP A 41 13.60 0.14 -6.10
C ASP A 41 15.11 0.27 -6.37
N PHE A 42 15.60 -0.40 -7.43
CA PHE A 42 17.03 -0.39 -7.76
C PHE A 42 17.59 1.03 -7.98
N TYR A 43 16.75 1.97 -8.42
CA TYR A 43 17.14 3.34 -8.70
C TYR A 43 16.97 4.29 -7.51
N GLY A 44 16.39 3.85 -6.39
CA GLY A 44 16.20 4.67 -5.20
C GLY A 44 14.97 5.59 -5.24
N ASN A 45 14.13 5.45 -6.26
CA ASN A 45 13.07 6.39 -6.63
C ASN A 45 11.70 6.00 -6.09
N HIS A 46 11.42 4.70 -5.97
CA HIS A 46 10.07 4.24 -5.64
C HIS A 46 10.04 3.46 -4.33
N ALA A 47 9.03 3.75 -3.50
CA ALA A 47 8.74 2.95 -2.34
C ALA A 47 7.97 1.69 -2.74
N ILE A 48 8.59 0.55 -2.47
CA ILE A 48 8.06 -0.78 -2.75
C ILE A 48 7.73 -1.46 -1.43
N VAL A 49 6.61 -2.16 -1.38
CA VAL A 49 6.29 -3.05 -0.26
C VAL A 49 7.29 -4.18 -0.25
N LYS A 50 8.05 -4.31 0.83
CA LYS A 50 8.97 -5.42 1.06
C LYS A 50 8.25 -6.62 1.67
N ALA A 51 7.46 -6.36 2.71
CA ALA A 51 6.77 -7.39 3.46
C ALA A 51 5.60 -6.81 4.26
N VAL A 52 4.66 -7.67 4.61
CA VAL A 52 3.61 -7.37 5.60
C VAL A 52 3.96 -8.06 6.91
N VAL A 53 3.96 -7.29 8.00
CA VAL A 53 4.25 -7.77 9.35
C VAL A 53 3.03 -8.50 9.91
N ALA A 54 3.25 -9.71 10.40
CA ALA A 54 2.20 -10.49 11.06
C ALA A 54 1.62 -9.72 12.26
N GLY A 55 0.28 -9.66 12.35
CA GLY A 55 -0.44 -8.96 13.42
C GLY A 55 -0.63 -7.45 13.19
N GLY A 56 0.02 -6.88 12.16
CA GLY A 56 -0.25 -5.51 11.71
C GLY A 56 -1.65 -5.35 11.09
N ALA A 57 -2.12 -4.12 10.95
CA ALA A 57 -3.41 -3.85 10.34
C ALA A 57 -3.47 -4.30 8.86
N ALA A 58 -2.37 -4.14 8.11
CA ALA A 58 -2.28 -4.52 6.70
C ALA A 58 -2.48 -6.02 6.47
N SER A 59 -2.04 -6.88 7.39
CA SER A 59 -2.20 -8.34 7.27
C SER A 59 -3.66 -8.81 7.30
N LYS A 60 -4.60 -7.91 7.61
CA LYS A 60 -6.04 -8.19 7.69
C LYS A 60 -6.80 -7.76 6.43
N VAL A 61 -6.14 -7.09 5.48
CA VAL A 61 -6.76 -6.66 4.23
C VAL A 61 -6.65 -7.78 3.21
N ILE A 62 -7.72 -8.54 3.03
CA ILE A 62 -7.74 -9.76 2.20
C ILE A 62 -8.28 -9.43 0.80
N ALA A 63 -7.67 -10.00 -0.24
CA ALA A 63 -8.19 -10.00 -1.61
C ALA A 63 -9.54 -10.75 -1.64
N GLN A 64 -10.29 -10.67 -2.74
CA GLN A 64 -11.65 -11.23 -2.85
C GLN A 64 -11.85 -12.58 -2.13
N GLN A 65 -13.07 -12.78 -1.59
CA GLN A 65 -13.49 -13.83 -0.65
C GLN A 65 -13.08 -15.28 -0.99
N ASP A 66 -12.61 -15.57 -2.20
CA ASP A 66 -12.24 -16.91 -2.68
C ASP A 66 -10.76 -17.29 -2.44
N LYS A 67 -9.87 -16.33 -2.16
CA LYS A 67 -8.47 -16.61 -1.81
C LYS A 67 -8.02 -15.74 -0.63
N PRO A 68 -7.59 -16.32 0.50
CA PRO A 68 -7.22 -15.56 1.71
C PRO A 68 -5.81 -14.94 1.59
N THR A 69 -5.52 -14.28 0.46
CA THR A 69 -4.25 -13.58 0.25
C THR A 69 -4.40 -12.11 0.66
N CYS A 70 -3.40 -11.57 1.34
CA CYS A 70 -3.36 -10.14 1.68
C CYS A 70 -3.28 -9.29 0.39
N ILE A 71 -4.02 -8.18 0.30
CA ILE A 71 -3.96 -7.22 -0.81
C ILE A 71 -2.61 -6.51 -0.85
N VAL A 72 -2.05 -6.21 0.32
CA VAL A 72 -0.72 -5.61 0.42
C VAL A 72 0.31 -6.73 0.33
N GLN A 73 1.11 -6.75 -0.74
CA GLN A 73 2.07 -7.82 -1.00
C GLN A 73 3.42 -7.26 -1.40
N ALA A 74 4.47 -8.08 -1.22
CA ALA A 74 5.81 -7.74 -1.65
C ALA A 74 5.84 -7.40 -3.14
N GLY A 75 6.59 -6.36 -3.52
CA GLY A 75 6.70 -5.88 -4.90
C GLY A 75 5.64 -4.85 -5.31
N HIS A 76 4.59 -4.62 -4.52
CA HIS A 76 3.65 -3.54 -4.82
C HIS A 76 4.27 -2.16 -4.59
N MET A 77 3.98 -1.21 -5.47
CA MET A 77 4.50 0.16 -5.38
C MET A 77 3.51 1.05 -4.62
N VAL A 78 4.03 1.93 -3.75
CA VAL A 78 3.22 2.97 -3.11
C VAL A 78 3.20 4.20 -4.01
N VAL A 79 2.00 4.65 -4.37
CA VAL A 79 1.82 5.79 -5.29
C VAL A 79 1.17 6.99 -4.63
N ALA A 80 0.44 6.81 -3.54
CA ALA A 80 -0.05 7.94 -2.74
C ALA A 80 -0.16 7.58 -1.25
N VAL A 81 -0.01 8.60 -0.40
CA VAL A 81 -0.20 8.52 1.05
C VAL A 81 -1.06 9.71 1.47
N ASN A 82 -2.16 9.46 2.20
CA ASN A 82 -3.09 10.49 2.69
C ASN A 82 -3.55 11.50 1.62
N GLY A 83 -3.75 11.02 0.38
CA GLY A 83 -4.16 11.84 -0.75
C GLY A 83 -3.03 12.66 -1.40
N LYS A 84 -1.79 12.58 -0.90
CA LYS A 84 -0.59 13.11 -1.55
C LYS A 84 0.00 12.06 -2.48
N ASP A 85 0.21 12.41 -3.75
CA ASP A 85 0.99 11.61 -4.70
C ASP A 85 2.46 11.55 -4.26
N VAL A 86 3.01 10.34 -4.16
CA VAL A 86 4.41 10.07 -3.79
C VAL A 86 5.18 9.33 -4.88
N SER A 87 4.59 9.16 -6.07
CA SER A 87 5.20 8.40 -7.18
C SER A 87 6.53 8.99 -7.68
N ASN A 88 6.72 10.30 -7.53
CA ASN A 88 7.92 11.04 -7.93
C ASN A 88 8.76 11.51 -6.73
N GLU A 89 8.41 11.09 -5.51
CA GLU A 89 9.14 11.46 -4.30
C GLU A 89 10.27 10.47 -4.05
N SER A 90 11.44 10.96 -3.62
CA SER A 90 12.52 10.05 -3.21
C SER A 90 12.06 9.15 -2.07
N PHE A 91 12.59 7.92 -1.99
CA PHE A 91 12.24 6.98 -0.91
C PHE A 91 12.36 7.60 0.49
N ARG A 92 13.39 8.43 0.72
CA ARG A 92 13.59 9.12 2.00
C ARG A 92 12.50 10.16 2.29
N ALA A 93 12.10 10.95 1.29
CA ALA A 93 11.02 11.93 1.44
C ALA A 93 9.67 11.25 1.71
N MET A 94 9.42 10.12 1.04
CA MET A 94 8.23 9.30 1.24
C MET A 94 8.19 8.68 2.65
N VAL A 95 9.30 8.09 3.12
CA VAL A 95 9.39 7.56 4.49
C VAL A 95 9.22 8.67 5.51
N ASP A 96 9.82 9.84 5.30
CA ASP A 96 9.63 10.98 6.19
C ASP A 96 8.17 11.45 6.22
N ASP A 97 7.44 11.38 5.11
CA ASP A 97 6.02 11.74 5.06
C ASP A 97 5.12 10.67 5.71
N ILE A 98 5.42 9.38 5.53
CA ILE A 98 4.78 8.30 6.29
C ILE A 98 5.07 8.46 7.78
N ASP A 99 6.32 8.68 8.19
CA ASP A 99 6.69 8.79 9.60
C ASP A 99 6.12 10.05 10.25
N LYS A 100 6.01 11.16 9.50
CA LYS A 100 5.29 12.36 9.97
C LYS A 100 3.81 12.08 10.16
N ASP A 101 3.19 11.30 9.29
CA ASP A 101 1.76 11.02 9.37
C ASP A 101 1.43 9.90 10.38
N VAL A 102 2.32 8.91 10.53
CA VAL A 102 2.26 7.88 11.56
C VAL A 102 2.58 8.48 12.94
N GLY A 103 3.55 9.39 13.02
CA GLY A 103 3.95 10.11 14.23
C GLY A 103 3.03 11.29 14.62
N ARG A 104 2.25 11.84 13.66
CA ARG A 104 1.14 12.78 13.90
C ARG A 104 -0.22 12.08 13.86
N THR A 105 -0.31 10.85 14.37
CA THR A 105 -1.57 10.36 14.93
C THR A 105 -1.94 11.22 16.15
N TYR A 106 -2.35 12.47 15.87
CA TYR A 106 -3.10 13.29 16.81
C TYR A 106 -4.33 12.47 17.23
N PRO A 107 -4.77 12.57 18.50
CA PRO A 107 -5.97 11.89 18.99
C PRO A 107 -7.25 12.20 18.19
N GLU A 108 -7.21 13.15 17.24
CA GLU A 108 -8.33 13.59 16.42
C GLU A 108 -8.26 13.15 14.94
N HIS A 109 -7.14 12.56 14.47
CA HIS A 109 -7.01 12.02 13.11
C HIS A 109 -6.64 10.53 13.13
N ALA A 110 -7.64 9.69 13.37
CA ALA A 110 -7.51 8.24 13.53
C ALA A 110 -7.36 7.46 12.21
N TYR A 111 -6.92 8.10 11.11
CA TYR A 111 -7.01 7.55 9.76
C TYR A 111 -5.71 7.75 8.97
N PHE A 112 -5.21 6.68 8.36
CA PHE A 112 -4.08 6.69 7.43
C PHE A 112 -4.53 6.01 6.12
N GLN A 113 -4.31 6.65 4.98
CA GLN A 113 -4.71 6.14 3.67
C GLN A 113 -3.49 5.92 2.79
N VAL A 114 -3.46 4.79 2.08
CA VAL A 114 -2.40 4.48 1.10
C VAL A 114 -3.02 4.01 -0.19
N HIS A 115 -2.49 4.51 -1.30
CA HIS A 115 -2.74 3.96 -2.63
C HIS A 115 -1.58 3.07 -3.03
N ILE A 116 -1.90 1.80 -3.25
CA ILE A 116 -0.94 0.79 -3.63
C ILE A 116 -1.23 0.35 -5.06
N LEU A 117 -0.21 0.44 -5.90
CA LEU A 117 -0.19 -0.05 -7.27
C LEU A 117 0.36 -1.48 -7.27
N SER A 118 -0.45 -2.40 -7.79
CA SER A 118 -0.09 -3.78 -8.07
C SER A 118 0.00 -3.91 -9.58
N ILE A 119 1.15 -4.38 -10.08
CA ILE A 119 1.32 -4.79 -11.47
C ILE A 119 1.30 -6.32 -11.43
N LEU A 120 0.19 -6.92 -11.82
CA LEU A 120 0.09 -8.36 -11.95
C LEU A 120 0.61 -8.72 -13.33
N THR A 121 1.91 -9.00 -13.43
CA THR A 121 2.46 -9.63 -14.63
C THR A 121 1.89 -11.04 -14.69
N THR A 122 1.04 -11.36 -15.68
CA THR A 122 0.81 -12.75 -16.05
C THR A 122 2.11 -13.27 -16.63
N LYS A 123 2.97 -13.85 -15.79
CA LYS A 123 4.00 -14.74 -16.30
C LYS A 123 3.25 -15.93 -16.90
N ASP A 124 3.18 -15.94 -18.22
CA ASP A 124 2.97 -17.17 -18.97
C ASP A 124 3.92 -18.24 -18.44
N GLU A 125 3.38 -19.45 -18.30
CA GLU A 125 4.05 -20.69 -17.88
C GLU A 125 5.27 -21.03 -18.75
#